data_AF-A0A662WUA7-F1
#
_entry.id   AF-A0A662WUA7-F1
#
_cell.length_a   1.000
_cell.length_b   1.000
_cell.length_c   1.000
_cell.angle_alpha   90.00
_cell.angle_beta   90.00
_cell.angle_gamma   90.00
#
_symmetry.space_group_name_H-M   'P 1'
#
loop_
_entity.id
_entity.type
_entity.pdbx_description
1 polymer ?
#
loop_
_entity_poly.entity_id
_entity_poly.type
_entity_poly.pdbx_seq_one_letter_code
_entity_poly.pdbx_strand_id
1 'polypeptide(L)'
;MPGEAKLKTTPLDPRFPNQNQSQHCWYVASLPTRYNEYVLCLKNNDGDDDACKTYFQYAASLCPNSWMDRWDEQREEGTFAGVHDETKPKPMPSALTFDVLARHHRARASTLTLPHGEVRTPVFMPVGTQGAIKGLTSPQLQEPPIDCQILLANTYHLALRPGTHVLAQLPDKLHEFMQWPRNVLTDSGGFQMVSLSQLCEVSEHGVQFESFVDGSSMVLTPEASIAHQNRIGADIIMALDDVVSSLSDDDERFREACARTVRWLDRCITAHAYPERQNLFGIVQGGLDVAPGGLRDQCLAELIKRDLPGYAIGGLAGGESKEAFWKVVARCTAQLPDDKPRYLMGVGYPLDLVVCSALGVDMYDCVYPTRTARFGTAIVPSGLLKLKSAACEHDERPIDDVCECFVCQKYSRAYLRLLLKKEETFGDAGEATGGIGAQLVTYHNVTYMLTLMRRLREAILAGTFEEFVQTFMLQQFPTREYPQWAVDALAEAKISLD
;
A
#
# COMPACT_ATOMS: atom_id res chain seq x y z
N MET A 1 45.23 -54.46 -30.40
CA MET A 1 44.66 -53.10 -30.45
C MET A 1 43.19 -53.24 -30.83
N PRO A 2 42.22 -53.05 -29.93
CA PRO A 2 40.83 -52.89 -30.31
C PRO A 2 40.65 -51.50 -30.93
N GLY A 3 40.04 -51.44 -32.12
CA GLY A 3 39.93 -50.22 -32.92
C GLY A 3 39.12 -49.12 -32.23
N GLU A 4 39.56 -47.87 -32.44
CA GLU A 4 38.85 -46.66 -32.03
C GLU A 4 37.41 -46.68 -32.54
N ALA A 5 36.45 -46.69 -31.62
CA ALA A 5 35.05 -46.44 -31.94
C ALA A 5 34.90 -44.96 -32.33
N LYS A 6 34.73 -44.69 -33.64
CA LYS A 6 34.36 -43.35 -34.11
C LYS A 6 32.92 -43.05 -33.72
N LEU A 7 32.75 -42.26 -32.66
CA LEU A 7 31.48 -41.64 -32.32
C LEU A 7 31.00 -40.78 -33.51
N LYS A 8 29.83 -41.10 -34.03
CA LYS A 8 29.11 -40.28 -35.01
C LYS A 8 27.72 -39.99 -34.47
N THR A 9 27.30 -38.74 -34.59
CA THR A 9 25.94 -38.31 -34.25
C THR A 9 24.95 -38.96 -35.21
N THR A 10 23.85 -39.46 -34.67
CA THR A 10 22.75 -40.09 -35.43
C THR A 10 22.23 -39.11 -36.49
N PRO A 11 22.09 -39.52 -37.77
CA PRO A 11 21.58 -38.64 -38.81
C PRO A 11 20.10 -38.29 -38.57
N LEU A 12 19.71 -37.10 -39.01
CA LEU A 12 18.38 -36.54 -38.84
C LEU A 12 17.31 -37.45 -39.48
N ASP A 13 16.33 -37.90 -38.67
CA ASP A 13 15.13 -38.59 -39.15
C ASP A 13 14.07 -37.56 -39.54
N PRO A 14 13.68 -37.43 -40.83
CA PRO A 14 12.73 -36.43 -41.29
C PRO A 14 11.32 -36.55 -40.69
N ARG A 15 11.02 -37.67 -40.01
CA ARG A 15 9.73 -37.91 -39.34
C ARG A 15 9.65 -37.26 -37.96
N PHE A 16 10.77 -36.84 -37.36
CA PHE A 16 10.84 -36.29 -36.01
C PHE A 16 11.65 -34.98 -35.96
N PRO A 17 11.08 -33.85 -36.41
CA PRO A 17 11.81 -32.58 -36.58
C PRO A 17 12.27 -31.91 -35.27
N ASN A 18 11.88 -32.41 -34.09
CA ASN A 18 12.15 -31.79 -32.77
C ASN A 18 13.06 -32.65 -31.86
N GLN A 19 14.07 -33.35 -32.39
CA GLN A 19 14.99 -34.15 -31.56
C GLN A 19 16.27 -33.42 -31.11
N ASN A 20 16.30 -32.07 -31.09
CA ASN A 20 17.36 -31.39 -30.34
C ASN A 20 16.99 -31.25 -28.86
N GLN A 21 17.14 -32.35 -28.11
CA GLN A 21 16.89 -32.38 -26.66
C GLN A 21 17.93 -31.57 -25.86
N SER A 22 19.00 -31.09 -26.50
CA SER A 22 20.02 -30.25 -25.84
C SER A 22 19.46 -28.89 -25.39
N GLN A 23 18.29 -28.47 -25.86
CA GLN A 23 17.61 -27.29 -25.33
C GLN A 23 17.19 -27.48 -23.86
N HIS A 24 16.84 -28.71 -23.46
CA HIS A 24 16.50 -29.06 -22.07
C HIS A 24 17.73 -29.23 -21.16
N CYS A 25 18.94 -29.17 -21.73
CA CYS A 25 20.17 -29.15 -20.94
C CYS A 25 20.33 -27.81 -20.18
N TRP A 26 19.99 -26.68 -20.80
CA TRP A 26 20.23 -25.34 -20.22
C TRP A 26 19.03 -24.37 -20.22
N TYR A 27 17.99 -24.56 -21.03
CA TYR A 27 16.97 -23.51 -21.24
C TYR A 27 15.56 -23.91 -20.78
N VAL A 28 15.05 -23.26 -19.71
CA VAL A 28 13.66 -22.76 -19.59
C VAL A 28 13.65 -21.60 -18.58
N ALA A 29 12.97 -20.50 -18.90
CA ALA A 29 12.81 -19.32 -18.04
C ALA A 29 11.99 -19.54 -16.74
N SER A 30 11.65 -20.80 -16.38
CA SER A 30 10.73 -21.11 -15.28
C SER A 30 10.69 -22.58 -14.82
N LEU A 31 11.64 -23.45 -15.21
CA LEU A 31 11.72 -24.85 -14.73
C LEU A 31 13.19 -25.24 -14.43
N PRO A 32 13.45 -26.10 -13.43
CA PRO A 32 14.79 -26.62 -13.17
C PRO A 32 15.34 -27.38 -14.40
N THR A 33 16.52 -26.98 -14.88
CA THR A 33 17.23 -27.68 -15.96
C THR A 33 18.01 -28.87 -15.41
N ARG A 34 18.26 -29.91 -16.22
CA ARG A 34 18.86 -31.17 -15.73
C ARG A 34 20.25 -31.01 -15.10
N TYR A 35 21.07 -30.12 -15.65
CA TYR A 35 22.36 -29.82 -15.05
C TYR A 35 22.21 -29.03 -13.74
N ASN A 36 21.31 -28.05 -13.66
CA ASN A 36 21.06 -27.31 -12.42
C ASN A 36 20.45 -28.18 -11.31
N GLU A 37 19.63 -29.18 -11.66
CA GLU A 37 19.15 -30.20 -10.70
C GLU A 37 20.32 -30.97 -10.05
N TYR A 38 21.33 -31.35 -10.86
CA TYR A 38 22.54 -31.98 -10.36
C TYR A 38 23.34 -31.04 -9.44
N VAL A 39 23.55 -29.78 -9.84
CA VAL A 39 24.29 -28.81 -9.01
C VAL A 39 23.55 -28.49 -7.70
N LEU A 40 22.22 -28.37 -7.74
CA LEU A 40 21.38 -28.21 -6.54
C LEU A 40 21.47 -29.43 -5.61
N CYS A 41 21.45 -30.63 -6.16
CA CYS A 41 21.63 -31.85 -5.39
C CYS A 41 22.99 -31.84 -4.66
N LEU A 42 24.07 -31.49 -5.37
CA LEU A 42 25.41 -31.38 -4.76
C LEU A 42 25.43 -30.36 -3.63
N LYS A 43 24.82 -29.18 -3.84
CA LYS A 43 24.74 -28.14 -2.80
C LYS A 43 23.97 -28.61 -1.55
N ASN A 44 22.90 -29.38 -1.73
CA ASN A 44 22.05 -29.85 -0.63
C ASN A 44 22.66 -31.06 0.12
N ASN A 45 23.61 -31.76 -0.47
CA ASN A 45 24.26 -32.94 0.11
C ASN A 45 25.77 -32.71 0.34
N ASP A 46 26.19 -31.47 0.61
CA ASP A 46 27.58 -31.08 0.91
C ASP A 46 28.63 -31.60 -0.09
N GLY A 47 28.25 -31.71 -1.36
CA GLY A 47 29.11 -32.19 -2.45
C GLY A 47 29.23 -33.71 -2.60
N ASP A 48 28.32 -34.49 -2.01
CA ASP A 48 28.30 -35.95 -2.17
C ASP A 48 27.83 -36.38 -3.59
N ASP A 49 28.79 -36.76 -4.43
CA ASP A 49 28.56 -37.24 -5.80
C ASP A 49 27.75 -38.54 -5.86
N ASP A 50 27.90 -39.45 -4.88
CA ASP A 50 27.21 -40.73 -4.86
C ASP A 50 25.72 -40.55 -4.56
N ALA A 51 25.38 -39.61 -3.67
CA ALA A 51 24.00 -39.21 -3.40
C ALA A 51 23.31 -38.58 -4.63
N CYS A 52 24.08 -37.92 -5.50
CA CYS A 52 23.58 -37.16 -6.65
C CYS A 52 23.77 -37.85 -8.01
N LYS A 53 24.27 -39.10 -8.00
CA LYS A 53 24.59 -39.90 -9.19
C LYS A 53 23.45 -40.00 -10.20
N THR A 54 22.21 -40.13 -9.74
CA THR A 54 21.03 -40.22 -10.63
C THR A 54 20.80 -38.91 -11.39
N TYR A 55 20.97 -37.77 -10.73
CA TYR A 55 20.84 -36.45 -11.36
C TYR A 55 21.98 -36.19 -12.35
N PHE A 56 23.20 -36.61 -12.02
CA PHE A 56 24.32 -36.57 -12.95
C PHE A 56 24.06 -37.39 -14.21
N GLN A 57 23.52 -38.62 -14.06
CA GLN A 57 23.19 -39.48 -15.21
C GLN A 57 22.13 -38.84 -16.11
N TYR A 58 21.14 -38.14 -15.54
CA TYR A 58 20.15 -37.42 -16.33
C TYR A 58 20.76 -36.22 -17.06
N ALA A 59 21.61 -35.45 -16.41
CA ALA A 59 22.35 -34.37 -17.05
C ALA A 59 23.23 -34.91 -18.19
N ALA A 60 24.03 -35.94 -17.95
CA ALA A 60 24.92 -36.56 -18.92
C ALA A 60 24.20 -37.23 -20.10
N SER A 61 22.93 -37.62 -19.91
CA SER A 61 22.10 -38.19 -21.00
C SER A 61 21.59 -37.14 -22.00
N LEU A 62 21.61 -35.86 -21.62
CA LEU A 62 20.99 -34.77 -22.38
C LEU A 62 21.95 -33.63 -22.73
N CYS A 63 22.96 -33.40 -21.89
CA CYS A 63 23.94 -32.33 -22.04
C CYS A 63 25.18 -32.80 -22.80
N PRO A 64 25.68 -32.04 -23.79
CA PRO A 64 27.01 -32.26 -24.35
C PRO A 64 28.09 -32.18 -23.27
N ASN A 65 29.01 -33.14 -23.23
CA ASN A 65 30.11 -33.17 -22.24
C ASN A 65 30.90 -31.87 -22.22
N SER A 66 31.22 -31.31 -23.38
CA SER A 66 31.97 -30.04 -23.50
C SER A 66 31.25 -28.82 -22.91
N TRP A 67 29.95 -28.90 -22.68
CA TRP A 67 29.19 -27.86 -21.98
C TRP A 67 29.26 -28.06 -20.47
N MET A 68 29.08 -29.31 -20.01
CA MET A 68 29.21 -29.66 -18.59
C MET A 68 30.63 -29.34 -18.08
N ASP A 69 31.67 -29.74 -18.82
CA ASP A 69 33.06 -29.46 -18.47
C ASP A 69 33.32 -27.95 -18.28
N ARG A 70 32.78 -27.11 -19.18
CA ARG A 70 32.89 -25.65 -19.09
C ARG A 70 32.12 -25.08 -17.90
N TRP A 71 30.96 -25.65 -17.58
CA TRP A 71 30.17 -25.21 -16.44
C TRP A 71 30.77 -25.65 -15.12
N ASP A 72 31.39 -26.82 -15.05
CA ASP A 72 32.18 -27.26 -13.90
C ASP A 72 33.40 -26.34 -13.69
N GLU A 73 34.12 -25.98 -14.75
CA GLU A 73 35.20 -24.98 -14.70
C GLU A 73 34.69 -23.62 -14.17
N GLN A 74 33.56 -23.13 -14.69
CA GLN A 74 32.93 -21.90 -14.17
C GLN A 74 32.52 -22.01 -12.69
N ARG A 75 32.12 -23.19 -12.22
CA ARG A 75 31.74 -23.42 -10.81
C ARG A 75 32.96 -23.36 -9.90
N GLU A 76 34.06 -23.99 -10.33
CA GLU A 76 35.33 -23.95 -9.62
C GLU A 76 35.92 -22.54 -9.57
N GLU A 77 35.74 -21.75 -10.64
CA GLU A 77 36.18 -20.35 -10.72
C GLU A 77 35.22 -19.36 -10.04
N GLY A 78 34.04 -19.81 -9.58
CA GLY A 78 33.01 -18.95 -8.99
C GLY A 78 32.32 -17.98 -9.96
N THR A 79 32.44 -18.22 -11.28
CA THR A 79 31.85 -17.41 -12.35
C THR A 79 30.57 -18.03 -12.93
N PHE A 80 30.16 -19.20 -12.42
CA PHE A 80 28.97 -19.92 -12.87
C PHE A 80 27.67 -19.17 -12.55
N ALA A 81 26.89 -18.89 -13.60
CA ALA A 81 25.63 -18.14 -13.49
C ALA A 81 24.42 -19.00 -13.06
N GLY A 82 24.59 -20.32 -12.94
CA GLY A 82 23.51 -21.29 -12.67
C GLY A 82 23.43 -21.71 -11.19
N VAL A 83 22.23 -22.10 -10.77
CA VAL A 83 21.71 -22.17 -9.38
C VAL A 83 21.20 -20.81 -8.88
N HIS A 84 20.02 -20.44 -9.35
CA HIS A 84 19.20 -19.47 -8.63
C HIS A 84 18.72 -20.14 -7.34
N ASP A 85 18.95 -19.47 -6.21
CA ASP A 85 18.38 -19.86 -4.92
C ASP A 85 16.85 -19.74 -5.01
N GLU A 86 16.16 -20.78 -5.49
CA GLU A 86 14.70 -20.78 -5.67
C GLU A 86 13.93 -20.56 -4.35
N THR A 87 14.62 -20.61 -3.20
CA THR A 87 14.07 -20.25 -1.89
C THR A 87 13.90 -18.76 -1.68
N LYS A 88 14.51 -17.91 -2.51
CA LYS A 88 14.27 -16.46 -2.48
C LYS A 88 13.51 -16.05 -3.74
N PRO A 89 12.26 -15.58 -3.62
CA PRO A 89 11.55 -15.02 -4.76
C PRO A 89 12.40 -13.93 -5.41
N LYS A 90 12.44 -13.93 -6.74
CA LYS A 90 13.15 -12.90 -7.49
C LYS A 90 12.43 -11.57 -7.20
N PRO A 91 13.11 -10.56 -6.63
CA PRO A 91 12.47 -9.30 -6.32
C PRO A 91 11.86 -8.73 -7.59
N MET A 92 10.60 -8.29 -7.52
CA MET A 92 10.02 -7.57 -8.64
C MET A 92 10.87 -6.32 -8.90
N PRO A 93 11.21 -6.00 -10.16
CA PRO A 93 11.81 -4.72 -10.49
C PRO A 93 10.97 -3.59 -9.88
N SER A 94 11.60 -2.61 -9.26
CA SER A 94 10.90 -1.56 -8.52
C SER A 94 11.72 -0.28 -8.55
N ALA A 95 11.04 0.84 -8.81
CA ALA A 95 11.63 2.17 -8.64
C ALA A 95 11.72 2.59 -7.16
N LEU A 96 11.07 1.85 -6.27
CA LEU A 96 10.95 2.19 -4.86
C LEU A 96 12.17 1.71 -4.07
N THR A 97 12.75 2.63 -3.30
CA THR A 97 13.66 2.29 -2.19
C THR A 97 13.02 2.67 -0.88
N PHE A 98 13.32 1.90 0.18
CA PHE A 98 12.78 2.13 1.51
C PHE A 98 13.89 2.05 2.55
N ASP A 99 14.31 3.22 3.03
CA ASP A 99 15.43 3.37 3.94
C ASP A 99 14.92 3.68 5.35
N VAL A 100 15.04 2.71 6.27
CA VAL A 100 14.67 2.90 7.68
C VAL A 100 15.79 3.65 8.39
N LEU A 101 15.53 4.88 8.83
CA LEU A 101 16.52 5.78 9.41
C LEU A 101 16.65 5.62 10.92
N ALA A 102 15.52 5.46 11.61
CA ALA A 102 15.47 5.29 13.06
C ALA A 102 14.27 4.45 13.47
N ARG A 103 14.36 3.87 14.67
CA ARG A 103 13.32 3.04 15.27
C ARG A 103 13.13 3.38 16.74
N HIS A 104 11.89 3.28 17.18
CA HIS A 104 11.55 3.14 18.59
C HIS A 104 10.65 1.91 18.71
N HIS A 105 11.22 0.81 19.21
CA HIS A 105 10.59 -0.51 19.16
C HIS A 105 10.11 -0.86 17.72
N ARG A 106 8.79 -0.92 17.51
CA ARG A 106 8.17 -1.22 16.22
C ARG A 106 7.94 0.03 15.36
N ALA A 107 7.92 1.22 15.96
CA ALA A 107 7.77 2.48 15.24
C ALA A 107 9.01 2.76 14.38
N ARG A 108 8.81 3.26 13.17
CA ARG A 108 9.87 3.50 12.18
C ARG A 108 9.76 4.91 11.62
N ALA A 109 10.91 5.57 11.48
CA ALA A 109 11.05 6.75 10.63
C ALA A 109 11.88 6.34 9.41
N SER A 110 11.28 6.40 8.22
CA SER A 110 11.92 5.91 6.99
C SER A 110 11.77 6.88 5.83
N THR A 111 12.68 6.84 4.86
CA THR A 111 12.50 7.57 3.60
C THR A 111 12.11 6.58 2.51
N LEU A 112 10.99 6.87 1.86
CA LEU A 112 10.49 6.15 0.71
C LEU A 112 10.84 6.96 -0.55
N THR A 113 11.72 6.44 -1.40
CA THR A 113 12.07 7.10 -2.67
C THR A 113 11.17 6.57 -3.78
N LEU A 114 10.54 7.47 -4.51
CA LEU A 114 9.63 7.17 -5.62
C LEU A 114 10.01 8.02 -6.84
N PRO A 115 9.49 7.71 -8.04
CA PRO A 115 9.82 8.45 -9.27
C PRO A 115 9.62 9.97 -9.17
N HIS A 116 8.59 10.44 -8.48
CA HIS A 116 8.28 11.86 -8.29
C HIS A 116 8.76 12.43 -6.94
N GLY A 117 9.79 11.81 -6.35
CA GLY A 117 10.53 12.35 -5.21
C GLY A 117 10.37 11.55 -3.92
N GLU A 118 10.97 12.05 -2.85
CA GLU A 118 10.97 11.37 -1.55
C GLU A 118 9.69 11.59 -0.76
N VAL A 119 9.30 10.56 -0.01
CA VAL A 119 8.22 10.58 0.98
C VAL A 119 8.77 10.21 2.35
N ARG A 120 8.58 11.09 3.33
CA ARG A 120 9.02 10.87 4.72
C ARG A 120 7.94 10.13 5.49
N THR A 121 8.24 8.94 6.02
CA THR A 121 7.31 8.14 6.82
C THR A 121 7.58 8.25 8.33
N PRO A 122 6.57 8.10 9.21
CA PRO A 122 5.17 7.80 8.88
C PRO A 122 4.46 8.97 8.16
N VAL A 123 3.58 8.68 7.21
CA VAL A 123 2.94 9.69 6.32
C VAL A 123 1.43 9.52 6.24
N PHE A 124 0.71 10.63 6.20
CA PHE A 124 -0.72 10.66 5.92
C PHE A 124 -0.95 11.18 4.50
N MET A 125 -1.72 10.46 3.68
CA MET A 125 -2.07 10.80 2.31
C MET A 125 -3.47 11.41 2.25
N PRO A 126 -3.61 12.70 1.92
CA PRO A 126 -4.90 13.29 1.61
C PRO A 126 -5.52 12.62 0.37
N VAL A 127 -6.84 12.41 0.39
CA VAL A 127 -7.55 11.69 -0.67
C VAL A 127 -8.14 12.65 -1.72
N GLY A 128 -7.68 12.50 -2.95
CA GLY A 128 -8.14 13.17 -4.15
C GLY A 128 -9.13 12.32 -4.94
N THR A 129 -10.42 12.51 -4.69
CA THR A 129 -11.49 11.70 -5.30
C THR A 129 -11.48 11.73 -6.83
N GLN A 130 -11.09 12.85 -7.45
CA GLN A 130 -10.98 13.00 -8.91
C GLN A 130 -9.64 13.62 -9.29
N GLY A 131 -8.55 13.17 -8.64
CA GLY A 131 -7.24 13.82 -8.78
C GLY A 131 -7.17 15.22 -8.15
N ALA A 132 -8.14 15.58 -7.30
CA ALA A 132 -8.18 16.85 -6.60
C ALA A 132 -8.66 16.66 -5.16
N ILE A 133 -7.94 17.27 -4.21
CA ILE A 133 -8.37 17.34 -2.81
C ILE A 133 -9.52 18.33 -2.71
N LYS A 134 -10.68 17.88 -2.21
CA LYS A 134 -11.88 18.74 -2.14
C LYS A 134 -11.60 20.00 -1.32
N GLY A 135 -11.57 21.14 -2.01
CA GLY A 135 -11.35 22.46 -1.41
C GLY A 135 -9.90 22.97 -1.46
N LEU A 136 -8.93 22.21 -1.96
CA LEU A 136 -7.53 22.67 -2.02
C LEU A 136 -6.95 22.51 -3.43
N THR A 137 -6.12 23.47 -3.83
CA THR A 137 -5.39 23.42 -5.11
C THR A 137 -4.04 22.70 -4.95
N SER A 138 -3.48 22.19 -6.05
CA SER A 138 -2.17 21.56 -6.06
C SER A 138 -1.05 22.46 -5.50
N PRO A 139 -0.98 23.77 -5.80
CA PRO A 139 -0.02 24.67 -5.15
C PRO A 139 -0.20 24.78 -3.63
N GLN A 140 -1.44 24.94 -3.14
CA GLN A 140 -1.70 25.01 -1.70
C GLN A 140 -1.21 23.76 -0.95
N LEU A 141 -1.30 22.59 -1.59
CA LEU A 141 -0.84 21.33 -1.01
C LEU A 141 0.69 21.21 -0.96
N GLN A 142 1.40 21.84 -1.88
CA GLN A 142 2.87 21.80 -1.98
C GLN A 142 3.53 22.79 -1.02
N GLU A 143 2.89 23.92 -0.77
CA GLU A 143 3.46 24.98 0.05
C GLU A 143 3.48 24.62 1.54
N PRO A 144 4.55 25.00 2.28
CA PRO A 144 4.53 24.98 3.73
C PRO A 144 3.38 25.85 4.28
N PRO A 145 2.74 25.44 5.39
CA PRO A 145 3.12 24.33 6.26
C PRO A 145 2.55 22.96 5.87
N ILE A 146 1.76 22.86 4.78
CA ILE A 146 1.17 21.59 4.34
C ILE A 146 2.28 20.65 3.85
N ASP A 147 3.05 21.08 2.84
CA ASP A 147 4.19 20.32 2.29
C ASP A 147 3.86 18.82 2.05
N CYS A 148 2.74 18.55 1.38
CA CYS A 148 2.26 17.21 1.09
C CYS A 148 3.18 16.50 0.08
N GLN A 149 3.75 15.35 0.43
CA GLN A 149 4.72 14.63 -0.42
C GLN A 149 4.09 13.57 -1.33
N ILE A 150 2.93 13.07 -0.93
CA ILE A 150 2.18 12.05 -1.64
C ILE A 150 0.69 12.19 -1.31
N LEU A 151 -0.17 11.96 -2.30
CA LEU A 151 -1.62 11.92 -2.13
C LEU A 151 -2.20 10.63 -2.71
N LEU A 152 -3.41 10.29 -2.29
CA LEU A 152 -4.16 9.18 -2.89
C LEU A 152 -5.08 9.73 -3.98
N ALA A 153 -5.05 9.15 -5.18
CA ALA A 153 -6.02 9.41 -6.23
C ALA A 153 -6.91 8.18 -6.44
N ASN A 154 -8.22 8.39 -6.52
CA ASN A 154 -9.13 7.26 -6.66
C ASN A 154 -9.20 6.76 -8.11
N THR A 155 -8.86 5.49 -8.34
CA THR A 155 -8.85 4.88 -9.68
C THR A 155 -10.24 4.82 -10.29
N TYR A 156 -11.25 4.45 -9.49
CA TYR A 156 -12.62 4.28 -9.99
C TYR A 156 -13.17 5.57 -10.61
N HIS A 157 -13.08 6.68 -9.88
CA HIS A 157 -13.56 7.96 -10.35
C HIS A 157 -12.78 8.45 -11.58
N LEU A 158 -11.45 8.32 -11.59
CA LEU A 158 -10.62 8.71 -12.74
C LEU A 158 -10.87 7.85 -13.97
N ALA A 159 -11.16 6.56 -13.78
CA ALA A 159 -11.50 5.63 -14.86
C ALA A 159 -12.85 5.96 -15.51
N LEU A 160 -13.80 6.52 -14.76
CA LEU A 160 -15.08 6.99 -15.30
C LEU A 160 -15.02 8.40 -15.88
N ARG A 161 -14.39 9.34 -15.15
CA ARG A 161 -14.31 10.76 -15.53
C ARG A 161 -12.98 11.35 -15.06
N PRO A 162 -12.10 11.81 -15.96
CA PRO A 162 -12.31 11.99 -17.41
C PRO A 162 -12.21 10.69 -18.23
N GLY A 163 -11.79 9.59 -17.61
CA GLY A 163 -11.44 8.34 -18.28
C GLY A 163 -9.93 8.19 -18.42
N THR A 164 -9.41 7.01 -18.07
CA THR A 164 -7.95 6.76 -18.07
C THR A 164 -7.27 6.92 -19.44
N HIS A 165 -8.03 6.81 -20.54
CA HIS A 165 -7.51 7.03 -21.90
C HIS A 165 -7.15 8.50 -22.17
N VAL A 166 -7.82 9.45 -21.51
CA VAL A 166 -7.49 10.89 -21.59
C VAL A 166 -6.18 11.15 -20.88
N LEU A 167 -6.02 10.59 -19.68
CA LEU A 167 -4.78 10.72 -18.90
C LEU A 167 -3.58 10.11 -19.64
N ALA A 168 -3.76 8.95 -20.27
CA ALA A 168 -2.70 8.28 -21.00
C ALA A 168 -2.14 9.05 -22.21
N GLN A 169 -2.83 10.09 -22.69
CA GLN A 169 -2.36 10.95 -23.79
C GLN A 169 -1.40 12.05 -23.33
N LEU A 170 -1.36 12.34 -22.02
CA LEU A 170 -0.50 13.38 -21.46
C LEU A 170 0.90 12.82 -21.20
N PRO A 171 1.97 13.59 -21.48
CA PRO A 171 3.36 13.20 -21.22
C PRO A 171 3.58 12.61 -19.82
N ASP A 172 3.06 13.29 -18.78
CA ASP A 172 3.16 12.84 -17.39
C ASP A 172 1.79 12.52 -16.76
N LYS A 173 0.87 12.04 -17.61
CA LYS A 173 -0.40 11.42 -17.22
C LYS A 173 -1.19 12.23 -16.17
N LEU A 174 -1.52 11.62 -15.03
CA LEU A 174 -2.29 12.29 -13.98
C LEU A 174 -1.52 13.46 -13.36
N HIS A 175 -0.20 13.35 -13.19
CA HIS A 175 0.64 14.39 -12.58
C HIS A 175 0.53 15.69 -13.37
N GLU A 176 0.65 15.62 -14.70
CA GLU A 176 0.45 16.78 -15.57
C GLU A 176 -1.00 17.26 -15.56
N PHE A 177 -1.98 16.35 -15.60
CA PHE A 177 -3.39 16.70 -15.61
C PHE A 177 -3.81 17.53 -14.38
N MET A 178 -3.30 17.16 -13.20
CA MET A 178 -3.62 17.84 -11.94
C MET A 178 -2.57 18.89 -11.54
N GLN A 179 -1.53 19.11 -12.36
CA GLN A 179 -0.40 19.99 -12.05
C GLN A 179 0.25 19.65 -10.69
N TRP A 180 0.51 18.36 -10.48
CA TRP A 180 1.09 17.81 -9.26
C TRP A 180 2.44 17.15 -9.54
N PRO A 181 3.55 17.81 -9.19
CA PRO A 181 4.89 17.32 -9.51
C PRO A 181 5.44 16.33 -8.48
N ARG A 182 4.61 15.81 -7.56
CA ARG A 182 5.00 14.92 -6.46
C ARG A 182 4.29 13.58 -6.59
N ASN A 183 4.51 12.67 -5.64
CA ASN A 183 4.05 11.30 -5.78
C ASN A 183 2.53 11.13 -5.66
N VAL A 184 2.00 10.09 -6.29
CA VAL A 184 0.60 9.67 -6.21
C VAL A 184 0.52 8.17 -5.93
N LEU A 185 -0.37 7.80 -5.00
CA LEU A 185 -0.85 6.43 -4.83
C LEU A 185 -2.25 6.32 -5.43
N THR A 186 -2.53 5.24 -6.17
CA THR A 186 -3.89 4.92 -6.60
C THR A 186 -4.43 3.68 -5.93
N ASP A 187 -5.69 3.73 -5.47
CA ASP A 187 -6.39 2.50 -5.06
C ASP A 187 -6.74 1.60 -6.25
N SER A 188 -7.18 0.37 -5.96
CA SER A 188 -7.57 -0.61 -6.98
C SER A 188 -8.91 -0.28 -7.64
N GLY A 189 -9.72 0.59 -7.01
CA GLY A 189 -11.10 0.91 -7.39
C GLY A 189 -12.17 -0.06 -6.88
N GLY A 190 -11.79 -1.23 -6.34
CA GLY A 190 -12.74 -2.27 -5.93
C GLY A 190 -13.61 -1.88 -4.73
N PHE A 191 -13.03 -1.27 -3.71
CA PHE A 191 -13.76 -0.90 -2.48
C PHE A 191 -14.90 0.11 -2.73
N GLN A 192 -14.68 1.08 -3.62
CA GLN A 192 -15.71 2.06 -3.97
C GLN A 192 -16.87 1.40 -4.71
N MET A 193 -16.61 0.36 -5.49
CA MET A 193 -17.65 -0.38 -6.20
C MET A 193 -18.51 -1.19 -5.23
N VAL A 194 -17.90 -1.84 -4.24
CA VAL A 194 -18.62 -2.60 -3.19
C VAL A 194 -19.37 -1.70 -2.22
N SER A 195 -18.84 -0.52 -1.89
CA SER A 195 -19.46 0.40 -0.92
C SER A 195 -20.51 1.35 -1.52
N LEU A 196 -20.50 1.61 -2.82
CA LEU A 196 -21.42 2.54 -3.48
C LEU A 196 -22.53 1.86 -4.29
N SER A 197 -22.39 0.59 -4.69
CA SER A 197 -23.40 -0.13 -5.46
C SER A 197 -24.23 -1.05 -4.56
N GLN A 198 -25.55 -0.90 -4.57
CA GLN A 198 -26.48 -1.83 -3.91
C GLN A 198 -26.50 -3.22 -4.58
N LEU A 199 -25.97 -3.31 -5.81
CA LEU A 199 -25.92 -4.50 -6.64
C LEU A 199 -24.46 -4.76 -7.06
N CYS A 200 -23.70 -5.38 -6.17
CA CYS A 200 -22.32 -5.79 -6.41
C CYS A 200 -22.22 -7.32 -6.32
N GLU A 201 -21.70 -7.96 -7.36
CA GLU A 201 -21.43 -9.41 -7.39
C GLU A 201 -19.93 -9.65 -7.57
N VAL A 202 -19.35 -10.46 -6.69
CA VAL A 202 -17.94 -10.83 -6.74
C VAL A 202 -17.81 -12.27 -7.21
N SER A 203 -17.03 -12.49 -8.27
CA SER A 203 -16.72 -13.80 -8.83
C SER A 203 -15.22 -13.96 -9.01
N GLU A 204 -14.73 -15.13 -9.45
CA GLU A 204 -13.30 -15.27 -9.76
C GLU A 204 -12.85 -14.32 -10.89
N HIS A 205 -13.74 -13.97 -11.81
CA HIS A 205 -13.39 -13.11 -12.95
C HIS A 205 -13.06 -11.67 -12.52
N GLY A 206 -13.81 -11.14 -11.55
CA GLY A 206 -13.70 -9.77 -11.06
C GLY A 206 -14.94 -9.35 -10.27
N VAL A 207 -15.07 -8.04 -10.06
CA VAL A 207 -16.21 -7.40 -9.40
C VAL A 207 -17.15 -6.84 -10.45
N GLN A 208 -18.40 -7.30 -10.48
CA GLN A 208 -19.46 -6.76 -11.33
C GLN A 208 -20.31 -5.77 -10.54
N PHE A 209 -20.60 -4.61 -11.12
CA PHE A 209 -21.34 -3.54 -10.47
C PHE A 209 -22.04 -2.63 -11.49
N GLU A 210 -23.04 -1.89 -11.04
CA GLU A 210 -23.67 -0.83 -11.83
C GLU A 210 -22.99 0.53 -11.62
N SER A 211 -22.76 1.24 -12.72
CA SER A 211 -22.29 2.62 -12.76
C SER A 211 -23.22 3.57 -12.01
N PHE A 212 -22.72 4.33 -11.04
CA PHE A 212 -23.52 5.42 -10.44
C PHE A 212 -23.72 6.60 -11.40
N VAL A 213 -22.99 6.65 -12.51
CA VAL A 213 -23.02 7.75 -13.46
C VAL A 213 -24.17 7.61 -14.47
N ASP A 214 -24.36 6.40 -15.00
CA ASP A 214 -25.29 6.12 -16.10
C ASP A 214 -26.05 4.79 -15.95
N GLY A 215 -25.84 4.05 -14.86
CA GLY A 215 -26.49 2.75 -14.62
C GLY A 215 -25.96 1.59 -15.47
N SER A 216 -24.91 1.79 -16.27
CA SER A 216 -24.34 0.70 -17.08
C SER A 216 -23.69 -0.38 -16.20
N SER A 217 -23.87 -1.65 -16.57
CA SER A 217 -23.18 -2.78 -15.93
C SER A 217 -21.72 -2.80 -16.35
N MET A 218 -20.83 -2.87 -15.37
CA MET A 218 -19.38 -2.90 -15.55
C MET A 218 -18.77 -4.06 -14.77
N VAL A 219 -17.64 -4.57 -15.28
CA VAL A 219 -16.83 -5.58 -14.59
C VAL A 219 -15.42 -5.03 -14.42
N LEU A 220 -14.96 -4.95 -13.18
CA LEU A 220 -13.58 -4.65 -12.84
C LEU A 220 -12.83 -5.94 -12.53
N THR A 221 -11.97 -6.36 -13.45
CA THR A 221 -11.03 -7.48 -13.24
C THR A 221 -9.70 -6.97 -12.68
N PRO A 222 -8.87 -7.84 -12.06
CA PRO A 222 -7.48 -7.54 -11.72
C PRO A 222 -6.68 -6.87 -12.85
N GLU A 223 -6.77 -7.41 -14.06
CA GLU A 223 -6.06 -6.88 -15.24
C GLU A 223 -6.57 -5.50 -15.64
N ALA A 224 -7.90 -5.29 -15.60
CA ALA A 224 -8.50 -4.01 -15.91
C ALA A 224 -8.10 -2.94 -14.88
N SER A 225 -8.10 -3.27 -13.58
CA SER A 225 -7.66 -2.38 -12.51
C SER A 225 -6.20 -1.95 -12.72
N ILE A 226 -5.30 -2.90 -12.97
CA ILE A 226 -3.88 -2.59 -13.23
C ILE A 226 -3.72 -1.78 -14.52
N ALA A 227 -4.45 -2.09 -15.59
CA ALA A 227 -4.41 -1.32 -16.82
C ALA A 227 -4.86 0.15 -16.61
N HIS A 228 -5.88 0.39 -15.78
CA HIS A 228 -6.30 1.73 -15.41
C HIS A 228 -5.22 2.47 -14.63
N GLN A 229 -4.65 1.85 -13.60
CA GLN A 229 -3.58 2.44 -12.79
C GLN A 229 -2.30 2.70 -13.61
N ASN A 230 -1.97 1.83 -14.56
CA ASN A 230 -0.85 2.04 -15.49
C ASN A 230 -1.08 3.23 -16.43
N ARG A 231 -2.32 3.47 -16.85
CA ARG A 231 -2.69 4.64 -17.66
C ARG A 231 -2.77 5.93 -16.84
N ILE A 232 -3.18 5.84 -15.58
CA ILE A 232 -3.17 6.97 -14.63
C ILE A 232 -1.73 7.42 -14.35
N GLY A 233 -0.79 6.46 -14.25
CA GLY A 233 0.63 6.75 -14.06
C GLY A 233 1.07 7.01 -12.63
N ALA A 234 0.33 6.51 -11.64
CA ALA A 234 0.68 6.66 -10.23
C ALA A 234 1.98 5.94 -9.85
N ASP A 235 2.72 6.46 -8.87
CA ASP A 235 3.98 5.90 -8.37
C ASP A 235 3.76 4.61 -7.56
N ILE A 236 2.65 4.53 -6.84
CA ILE A 236 2.21 3.34 -6.11
C ILE A 236 0.84 2.93 -6.63
N ILE A 237 0.70 1.66 -6.97
CA ILE A 237 -0.54 1.06 -7.47
C ILE A 237 -0.97 -0.07 -6.54
N MET A 238 -2.25 -0.21 -6.29
CA MET A 238 -2.80 -1.22 -5.39
C MET A 238 -3.36 -2.40 -6.17
N ALA A 239 -3.04 -3.62 -5.74
CA ALA A 239 -3.67 -4.83 -6.29
C ALA A 239 -5.19 -4.82 -6.04
N LEU A 240 -5.97 -5.37 -6.97
CA LEU A 240 -7.39 -5.63 -6.73
C LEU A 240 -7.53 -6.78 -5.74
N ASP A 241 -8.34 -6.58 -4.72
CA ASP A 241 -8.61 -7.53 -3.64
C ASP A 241 -10.11 -7.81 -3.50
N ASP A 242 -10.42 -8.93 -2.85
CA ASP A 242 -11.78 -9.31 -2.55
C ASP A 242 -12.13 -8.89 -1.12
N VAL A 243 -12.93 -7.82 -1.00
CA VAL A 243 -13.24 -7.19 0.28
C VAL A 243 -14.52 -7.76 0.86
N VAL A 244 -14.44 -8.20 2.12
CA VAL A 244 -15.57 -8.61 2.95
C VAL A 244 -15.69 -7.62 4.10
N SER A 245 -16.92 -7.22 4.44
CA SER A 245 -17.18 -6.34 5.58
C SER A 245 -16.64 -6.97 6.86
N SER A 246 -15.88 -6.21 7.66
CA SER A 246 -15.37 -6.65 8.96
C SER A 246 -16.46 -7.01 9.97
N LEU A 247 -17.71 -6.62 9.70
CA LEU A 247 -18.89 -6.93 10.50
C LEU A 247 -19.62 -8.21 10.07
N SER A 248 -19.17 -8.87 9.00
CA SER A 248 -19.74 -10.14 8.55
C SER A 248 -19.34 -11.27 9.51
N ASP A 249 -20.27 -12.22 9.71
CA ASP A 249 -20.09 -13.46 10.46
C ASP A 249 -19.90 -14.69 9.54
N ASP A 250 -19.68 -14.47 8.23
CA ASP A 250 -19.50 -15.52 7.23
C ASP A 250 -18.02 -15.89 7.06
N ASP A 251 -17.57 -16.84 7.89
CA ASP A 251 -16.20 -17.35 7.86
C ASP A 251 -15.81 -17.98 6.51
N GLU A 252 -16.76 -18.63 5.81
CA GLU A 252 -16.50 -19.22 4.50
C GLU A 252 -16.24 -18.12 3.46
N ARG A 253 -17.02 -17.05 3.50
CA ARG A 253 -16.84 -15.89 2.63
C ARG A 253 -15.48 -15.23 2.85
N PHE A 254 -15.01 -15.12 4.10
CA PHE A 254 -13.67 -14.62 4.40
C PHE A 254 -12.56 -15.53 3.89
N ARG A 255 -12.70 -16.86 4.04
CA ARG A 255 -11.72 -17.83 3.55
C ARG A 255 -11.58 -17.75 2.04
N GLU A 256 -12.70 -17.73 1.33
CA GLU A 256 -12.69 -17.60 -0.13
C GLU A 256 -12.19 -16.22 -0.58
N ALA A 257 -12.56 -15.13 0.11
CA ALA A 257 -12.04 -13.79 -0.20
C ALA A 257 -10.52 -13.71 -0.05
N CYS A 258 -9.99 -14.29 1.02
CA CYS A 258 -8.56 -14.35 1.27
C CYS A 258 -7.84 -15.15 0.18
N ALA A 259 -8.35 -16.34 -0.17
CA ALA A 259 -7.77 -17.17 -1.23
C ALA A 259 -7.86 -16.49 -2.60
N ARG A 260 -8.99 -15.85 -2.92
CA ARG A 260 -9.21 -15.11 -4.16
C ARG A 260 -8.29 -13.89 -4.27
N THR A 261 -8.09 -13.16 -3.18
CA THR A 261 -7.16 -12.02 -3.13
C THR A 261 -5.73 -12.43 -3.51
N VAL A 262 -5.27 -13.61 -3.07
CA VAL A 262 -3.97 -14.15 -3.47
C VAL A 262 -3.93 -14.48 -4.97
N ARG A 263 -4.96 -15.15 -5.50
CA ARG A 263 -5.04 -15.46 -6.95
C ARG A 263 -5.12 -14.20 -7.81
N TRP A 264 -5.86 -13.19 -7.35
CA TRP A 264 -5.99 -11.90 -8.01
C TRP A 264 -4.71 -11.10 -7.97
N LEU A 265 -3.92 -11.20 -6.90
CA LEU A 265 -2.59 -10.60 -6.84
C LEU A 265 -1.68 -11.17 -7.93
N ASP A 266 -1.66 -12.48 -8.15
CA ASP A 266 -0.83 -13.10 -9.20
C ASP A 266 -1.22 -12.59 -10.60
N ARG A 267 -2.53 -12.38 -10.82
CA ARG A 267 -3.05 -11.75 -12.05
C ARG A 267 -2.65 -10.28 -12.16
N CYS A 268 -2.66 -9.54 -11.05
CA CYS A 268 -2.21 -8.15 -11.01
C CYS A 268 -0.71 -8.03 -11.35
N ILE A 269 0.12 -8.90 -10.78
CA ILE A 269 1.57 -8.96 -11.05
C ILE A 269 1.80 -9.22 -12.55
N THR A 270 1.09 -10.20 -13.12
CA THR A 270 1.20 -10.54 -14.54
C THR A 270 0.75 -9.39 -15.45
N ALA A 271 -0.30 -8.65 -15.06
CA ALA A 271 -0.83 -7.53 -15.83
C ALA A 271 0.01 -6.25 -15.73
N HIS A 272 0.90 -6.16 -14.74
CA HIS A 272 1.64 -4.93 -14.47
C HIS A 272 2.75 -4.69 -15.50
N ALA A 273 2.54 -3.67 -16.35
CA ALA A 273 3.42 -3.42 -17.49
C ALA A 273 4.67 -2.57 -17.20
N TYR A 274 4.72 -1.87 -16.05
CA TYR A 274 5.75 -0.84 -15.76
C TYR A 274 6.36 -0.96 -14.35
N PRO A 275 6.85 -2.15 -13.93
CA PRO A 275 7.41 -2.36 -12.59
C PRO A 275 8.63 -1.47 -12.30
N GLU A 276 9.34 -1.01 -13.33
CA GLU A 276 10.47 -0.08 -13.23
C GLU A 276 10.05 1.37 -12.95
N ARG A 277 8.75 1.67 -12.90
CA ARG A 277 8.21 3.04 -12.68
C ARG A 277 7.06 3.08 -11.69
N GLN A 278 6.26 2.03 -11.57
CA GLN A 278 5.14 1.98 -10.64
C GLN A 278 5.30 0.80 -9.70
N ASN A 279 4.89 0.97 -8.46
CA ASN A 279 5.20 0.02 -7.39
C ASN A 279 3.90 -0.65 -6.93
N LEU A 280 3.73 -1.93 -7.26
CA LEU A 280 2.53 -2.70 -6.93
C LEU A 280 2.53 -3.15 -5.47
N PHE A 281 1.55 -2.70 -4.68
CA PHE A 281 1.35 -3.14 -3.31
C PHE A 281 0.26 -4.21 -3.22
N GLY A 282 0.52 -5.25 -2.45
CA GLY A 282 -0.44 -6.29 -2.11
C GLY A 282 -1.26 -5.91 -0.88
N ILE A 283 -2.50 -6.39 -0.79
CA ILE A 283 -3.41 -6.05 0.30
C ILE A 283 -3.67 -7.29 1.15
N VAL A 284 -3.26 -7.23 2.41
CA VAL A 284 -3.53 -8.29 3.38
C VAL A 284 -5.00 -8.26 3.75
N GLN A 285 -5.67 -9.40 3.58
CA GLN A 285 -7.06 -9.66 3.96
C GLN A 285 -7.14 -10.75 5.03
N GLY A 286 -8.34 -11.04 5.55
CA GLY A 286 -8.55 -12.15 6.48
C GLY A 286 -9.38 -11.85 7.73
N GLY A 287 -10.28 -10.86 7.69
CA GLY A 287 -11.20 -10.58 8.79
C GLY A 287 -10.52 -10.01 10.04
N LEU A 288 -11.17 -10.22 11.19
CA LEU A 288 -10.77 -9.69 12.51
C LEU A 288 -10.12 -10.73 13.43
N ASP A 289 -10.14 -12.01 13.06
CA ASP A 289 -9.50 -13.06 13.85
C ASP A 289 -7.97 -12.98 13.72
N VAL A 290 -7.31 -12.92 14.87
CA VAL A 290 -5.86 -12.82 15.02
C VAL A 290 -5.26 -14.07 15.66
N ALA A 291 -6.03 -15.15 15.76
CA ALA A 291 -5.54 -16.45 16.20
C ALA A 291 -4.32 -16.88 15.37
N PRO A 292 -3.27 -17.44 15.99
CA PRO A 292 -2.12 -17.95 15.26
C PRO A 292 -2.53 -18.98 14.20
N GLY A 293 -2.08 -18.79 12.96
CA GLY A 293 -2.45 -19.62 11.82
C GLY A 293 -3.80 -19.25 11.18
N GLY A 294 -4.46 -18.18 11.64
CA GLY A 294 -5.71 -17.67 11.07
C GLY A 294 -5.54 -17.07 9.67
N LEU A 295 -6.64 -16.56 9.10
CA LEU A 295 -6.68 -16.09 7.71
C LEU A 295 -5.70 -14.94 7.43
N ARG A 296 -5.50 -14.03 8.39
CA ARG A 296 -4.49 -12.94 8.26
C ARG A 296 -3.08 -13.50 8.06
N ASP A 297 -2.68 -14.48 8.86
CA ASP A 297 -1.36 -15.11 8.78
C ASP A 297 -1.19 -15.86 7.46
N GLN A 298 -2.23 -16.58 7.02
CA GLN A 298 -2.22 -17.29 5.74
C GLN A 298 -2.09 -16.31 4.56
N CYS A 299 -2.85 -15.22 4.57
CA CYS A 299 -2.77 -14.16 3.56
C CYS A 299 -1.36 -13.54 3.52
N LEU A 300 -0.83 -13.16 4.69
CA LEU A 300 0.51 -12.60 4.84
C LEU A 300 1.58 -13.52 4.27
N ALA A 301 1.57 -14.79 4.68
CA ALA A 301 2.53 -15.78 4.23
C ALA A 301 2.50 -15.95 2.70
N GLU A 302 1.32 -15.91 2.08
CA GLU A 302 1.21 -15.97 0.62
C GLU A 302 1.70 -14.68 -0.05
N LEU A 303 1.30 -13.50 0.43
CA LEU A 303 1.71 -12.22 -0.15
C LEU A 303 3.23 -12.01 -0.09
N ILE A 304 3.87 -12.41 1.02
CA ILE A 304 5.32 -12.28 1.22
C ILE A 304 6.11 -13.11 0.20
N LYS A 305 5.60 -14.27 -0.21
CA LYS A 305 6.25 -15.10 -1.24
C LYS A 305 6.39 -14.40 -2.59
N ARG A 306 5.63 -13.34 -2.88
CA ARG A 306 5.72 -12.57 -4.12
C ARG A 306 6.72 -11.40 -4.07
N ASP A 307 7.36 -11.14 -2.93
CA ASP A 307 8.34 -10.07 -2.71
C ASP A 307 7.96 -8.73 -3.38
N LEU A 308 6.84 -8.19 -2.93
CA LEU A 308 6.29 -6.95 -3.46
C LEU A 308 7.11 -5.74 -2.97
N PRO A 309 7.09 -4.61 -3.70
CA PRO A 309 7.66 -3.34 -3.24
C PRO A 309 7.08 -2.84 -1.90
N GLY A 310 5.85 -3.22 -1.56
CA GLY A 310 5.22 -2.84 -0.30
C GLY A 310 3.91 -3.58 -0.04
N TYR A 311 3.40 -3.44 1.17
CA TYR A 311 2.25 -4.21 1.65
C TYR A 311 1.26 -3.31 2.38
N ALA A 312 -0.02 -3.48 2.06
CA ALA A 312 -1.12 -2.82 2.72
C ALA A 312 -1.91 -3.75 3.62
N ILE A 313 -2.58 -3.18 4.62
CA ILE A 313 -3.48 -3.87 5.54
C ILE A 313 -4.89 -3.37 5.23
N GLY A 314 -5.72 -4.25 4.65
CA GLY A 314 -7.09 -3.96 4.24
C GLY A 314 -8.15 -4.47 5.23
N GLY A 315 -9.39 -4.03 5.04
CA GLY A 315 -10.56 -4.53 5.78
C GLY A 315 -10.72 -4.02 7.22
N LEU A 316 -10.10 -2.88 7.56
CA LEU A 316 -10.05 -2.30 8.93
C LEU A 316 -10.60 -0.85 9.00
N ALA A 317 -11.62 -0.56 8.22
CA ALA A 317 -12.27 0.76 8.20
C ALA A 317 -13.81 0.65 8.18
N GLY A 318 -14.36 -0.48 8.61
CA GLY A 318 -15.74 -0.93 8.35
C GLY A 318 -16.70 -0.83 9.55
N GLY A 319 -16.24 -0.35 10.71
CA GLY A 319 -17.06 -0.22 11.92
C GLY A 319 -16.79 -1.26 13.00
N GLU A 320 -15.72 -2.03 12.85
CA GLU A 320 -15.25 -2.98 13.86
C GLU A 320 -14.91 -2.30 15.20
N SER A 321 -14.87 -3.09 16.28
CA SER A 321 -14.43 -2.61 17.57
C SER A 321 -12.96 -2.18 17.51
N LYS A 322 -12.61 -1.11 18.24
CA LYS A 322 -11.22 -0.64 18.33
C LYS A 322 -10.27 -1.70 18.88
N GLU A 323 -10.79 -2.58 19.75
CA GLU A 323 -10.06 -3.69 20.33
C GLU A 323 -9.64 -4.74 19.30
N ALA A 324 -10.56 -5.14 18.41
CA ALA A 324 -10.23 -6.04 17.30
C ALA A 324 -9.31 -5.35 16.28
N PHE A 325 -9.60 -4.09 15.95
CA PHE A 325 -8.84 -3.28 15.01
C PHE A 325 -7.34 -3.25 15.32
N TRP A 326 -6.95 -2.84 16.52
CA TRP A 326 -5.53 -2.66 16.83
C TRP A 326 -4.79 -4.01 16.88
N LYS A 327 -5.47 -5.09 17.31
CA LYS A 327 -4.90 -6.44 17.33
C LYS A 327 -4.58 -6.94 15.92
N VAL A 328 -5.45 -6.69 14.94
CA VAL A 328 -5.17 -7.06 13.55
C VAL A 328 -3.98 -6.26 13.02
N VAL A 329 -3.92 -4.95 13.29
CA VAL A 329 -2.77 -4.12 12.91
C VAL A 329 -1.48 -4.68 13.52
N ALA A 330 -1.48 -4.93 14.84
CA ALA A 330 -0.34 -5.49 15.56
C ALA A 330 0.07 -6.86 15.01
N ARG A 331 -0.89 -7.74 14.68
CA ARG A 331 -0.59 -9.06 14.10
C ARG A 331 0.06 -8.95 12.72
N CYS A 332 -0.45 -8.05 11.87
CA CYS A 332 0.06 -7.88 10.51
C CYS A 332 1.45 -7.25 10.50
N THR A 333 1.64 -6.13 11.20
CA THR A 333 2.92 -5.41 11.17
C THR A 333 4.05 -6.16 11.86
N ALA A 334 3.76 -7.16 12.70
CA ALA A 334 4.77 -8.05 13.29
C ALA A 334 5.33 -9.08 12.30
N GLN A 335 4.60 -9.39 11.23
CA GLN A 335 4.97 -10.42 10.25
C GLN A 335 5.39 -9.84 8.90
N LEU A 336 4.93 -8.63 8.57
CA LEU A 336 5.31 -7.95 7.33
C LEU A 336 6.81 -7.66 7.28
N PRO A 337 7.46 -7.79 6.10
CA PRO A 337 8.89 -7.56 5.96
C PRO A 337 9.33 -6.20 6.52
N ASP A 338 10.50 -6.19 7.15
CA ASP A 338 11.00 -5.05 7.91
C ASP A 338 11.60 -3.95 7.01
N ASP A 339 12.04 -4.35 5.82
CA ASP A 339 12.63 -3.57 4.74
C ASP A 339 11.59 -3.09 3.71
N LYS A 340 10.30 -3.26 3.98
CA LYS A 340 9.21 -2.82 3.11
C LYS A 340 8.25 -1.86 3.83
N PRO A 341 7.65 -0.91 3.10
CA PRO A 341 6.65 -0.01 3.65
C PRO A 341 5.35 -0.76 3.99
N ARG A 342 4.71 -0.33 5.08
CA ARG A 342 3.46 -0.88 5.61
C ARG A 342 2.36 0.18 5.55
N TYR A 343 1.34 -0.06 4.75
CA TYR A 343 0.25 0.89 4.49
C TYR A 343 -1.06 0.45 5.14
N LEU A 344 -1.59 1.21 6.09
CA LEU A 344 -2.90 0.96 6.70
C LEU A 344 -3.98 1.77 5.99
N MET A 345 -4.87 1.09 5.28
CA MET A 345 -5.85 1.72 4.38
C MET A 345 -7.04 2.30 5.14
N GLY A 346 -7.45 3.52 4.79
CA GLY A 346 -8.70 4.14 5.25
C GLY A 346 -8.72 4.69 6.68
N VAL A 347 -7.58 4.71 7.38
CA VAL A 347 -7.47 5.17 8.77
C VAL A 347 -7.03 6.64 8.84
N GLY A 348 -7.76 7.45 9.63
CA GLY A 348 -7.52 8.89 9.68
C GLY A 348 -7.84 9.62 10.97
N TYR A 349 -8.19 8.92 12.06
CA TYR A 349 -8.29 9.58 13.36
C TYR A 349 -6.89 9.82 13.94
N PRO A 350 -6.59 11.01 14.49
CA PRO A 350 -5.26 11.31 15.03
C PRO A 350 -4.74 10.27 16.04
N LEU A 351 -5.59 9.81 16.96
CA LEU A 351 -5.23 8.78 17.93
C LEU A 351 -4.86 7.45 17.26
N ASP A 352 -5.62 7.03 16.25
CA ASP A 352 -5.33 5.81 15.49
C ASP A 352 -3.98 5.91 14.79
N LEU A 353 -3.65 7.05 14.19
CA LEU A 353 -2.37 7.24 13.50
C LEU A 353 -1.19 7.12 14.46
N VAL A 354 -1.28 7.71 15.65
CA VAL A 354 -0.22 7.62 16.66
C VAL A 354 -0.05 6.18 17.14
N VAL A 355 -1.15 5.51 17.52
CA VAL A 355 -1.12 4.13 18.01
C VAL A 355 -0.65 3.15 16.92
N CYS A 356 -1.17 3.24 15.70
CA CYS A 356 -0.76 2.35 14.61
C CYS A 356 0.69 2.58 14.17
N SER A 357 1.21 3.81 14.32
CA SER A 357 2.62 4.10 14.05
C SER A 357 3.50 3.47 15.12
N ALA A 358 3.07 3.49 16.39
CA ALA A 358 3.72 2.75 17.47
C ALA A 358 3.72 1.24 17.21
N LEU A 359 2.67 0.70 16.58
CA LEU A 359 2.59 -0.70 16.13
C LEU A 359 3.40 -0.98 14.85
N GLY A 360 3.95 0.04 14.19
CA GLY A 360 4.90 -0.08 13.08
C GLY A 360 4.33 0.14 11.67
N VAL A 361 3.20 0.82 11.53
CA VAL A 361 2.66 1.27 10.23
C VAL A 361 3.37 2.55 9.75
N ASP A 362 3.61 2.66 8.44
CA ASP A 362 4.31 3.80 7.83
C ASP A 362 3.41 4.74 7.03
N MET A 363 2.32 4.25 6.46
CA MET A 363 1.51 5.00 5.52
C MET A 363 0.03 4.89 5.88
N TYR A 364 -0.70 5.98 5.67
CA TYR A 364 -2.13 6.09 5.94
C TYR A 364 -2.82 6.92 4.88
N ASP A 365 -4.10 6.70 4.66
CA ASP A 365 -4.96 7.59 3.89
C ASP A 365 -6.32 7.71 4.56
N CYS A 366 -6.96 8.87 4.45
CA CYS A 366 -8.36 8.96 4.82
C CYS A 366 -9.02 10.22 4.26
N VAL A 367 -10.32 10.12 3.98
CA VAL A 367 -11.15 11.31 3.71
C VAL A 367 -11.46 12.11 4.98
N TYR A 368 -11.13 11.62 6.17
CA TYR A 368 -11.49 12.22 7.47
C TYR A 368 -11.25 13.74 7.56
N PRO A 369 -10.04 14.28 7.31
CA PRO A 369 -9.80 15.72 7.47
C PRO A 369 -10.67 16.58 6.54
N THR A 370 -10.83 16.18 5.27
CA THR A 370 -11.62 16.94 4.28
C THR A 370 -13.13 16.76 4.50
N ARG A 371 -13.58 15.57 4.91
CA ARG A 371 -14.98 15.28 5.18
C ARG A 371 -15.47 16.01 6.42
N THR A 372 -14.73 15.91 7.52
CA THR A 372 -15.05 16.55 8.80
C THR A 372 -15.04 18.07 8.68
N ALA A 373 -14.13 18.64 7.87
CA ALA A 373 -14.11 20.06 7.55
C ALA A 373 -15.40 20.56 6.88
N ARG A 374 -15.96 19.81 5.92
CA ARG A 374 -17.24 20.16 5.26
C ARG A 374 -18.43 20.16 6.22
N PHE A 375 -18.36 19.39 7.30
CA PHE A 375 -19.35 19.43 8.38
C PHE A 375 -19.09 20.58 9.38
N GLY A 376 -18.07 21.41 9.15
CA GLY A 376 -17.73 22.56 10.00
C GLY A 376 -17.05 22.15 11.31
N THR A 377 -16.26 21.07 11.28
CA THR A 377 -15.49 20.60 12.43
C THR A 377 -14.00 20.65 12.11
N ALA A 378 -13.25 21.34 12.96
CA ALA A 378 -11.80 21.44 12.88
C ALA A 378 -11.14 20.43 13.84
N ILE A 379 -10.00 19.89 13.42
CA ILE A 379 -9.16 19.00 14.24
C ILE A 379 -8.18 19.88 15.04
N VAL A 380 -8.09 19.65 16.34
CA VAL A 380 -7.22 20.40 17.26
C VAL A 380 -6.46 19.44 18.19
N PRO A 381 -5.36 19.85 18.85
CA PRO A 381 -4.59 19.00 19.74
C PRO A 381 -5.39 18.37 20.90
N SER A 382 -6.52 18.98 21.28
CA SER A 382 -7.44 18.48 22.30
C SER A 382 -8.65 17.72 21.74
N GLY A 383 -8.62 17.32 20.46
CA GLY A 383 -9.68 16.56 19.79
C GLY A 383 -10.37 17.34 18.68
N LEU A 384 -11.66 17.63 18.84
CA LEU A 384 -12.49 18.21 17.78
C LEU A 384 -13.15 19.52 18.21
N LEU A 385 -13.03 20.55 17.38
CA LEU A 385 -13.69 21.84 17.55
C LEU A 385 -14.85 21.97 16.56
N LYS A 386 -16.09 21.94 17.07
CA LYS A 386 -17.30 22.18 16.28
C LYS A 386 -17.50 23.68 16.04
N LEU A 387 -17.04 24.19 14.91
CA LEU A 387 -17.10 25.63 14.59
C LEU A 387 -18.54 26.15 14.40
N LYS A 388 -19.51 25.25 14.16
CA LYS A 388 -20.94 25.60 14.13
C LYS A 388 -21.59 25.68 15.53
N SER A 389 -20.82 25.53 16.60
CA SER A 389 -21.30 25.72 17.99
C SER A 389 -21.61 27.19 18.29
N ALA A 390 -22.60 27.45 19.15
CA ALA A 390 -22.87 28.78 19.70
C ALA A 390 -21.65 29.37 20.45
N ALA A 391 -20.81 28.52 21.05
CA ALA A 391 -19.60 28.94 21.75
C ALA A 391 -18.59 29.65 20.82
N CYS A 392 -18.69 29.45 19.49
CA CYS A 392 -17.82 30.11 18.52
C CYS A 392 -18.37 31.45 18.01
N GLU A 393 -19.54 31.92 18.46
CA GLU A 393 -20.22 33.10 17.87
C GLU A 393 -19.46 34.42 18.00
N HIS A 394 -18.77 34.61 19.13
CA HIS A 394 -17.93 35.78 19.40
C HIS A 394 -16.51 35.37 19.79
N ASP A 395 -16.09 34.16 19.43
CA ASP A 395 -14.76 33.64 19.73
C ASP A 395 -13.75 34.16 18.69
N GLU A 396 -13.03 35.23 19.05
CA GLU A 396 -12.02 35.85 18.19
C GLU A 396 -10.68 35.09 18.14
N ARG A 397 -10.56 33.98 18.88
CA ARG A 397 -9.36 33.12 18.81
C ARG A 397 -9.28 32.39 17.48
N PRO A 398 -8.07 32.00 17.02
CA PRO A 398 -7.92 31.11 15.88
C PRO A 398 -8.41 29.69 16.22
N ILE A 399 -8.48 28.80 15.23
CA ILE A 399 -8.82 27.38 15.48
C ILE A 399 -7.87 26.79 16.53
N ASP A 400 -6.58 27.01 16.36
CA ASP A 400 -5.48 26.53 17.18
C ASP A 400 -4.43 27.65 17.28
N ASP A 401 -3.98 27.97 18.49
CA ASP A 401 -3.06 29.08 18.79
C ASP A 401 -1.60 28.77 18.49
N VAL A 402 -1.23 27.50 18.38
CA VAL A 402 0.12 27.06 18.00
C VAL A 402 0.23 26.65 16.53
N CYS A 403 -0.89 26.61 15.80
CA CYS A 403 -0.91 26.23 14.39
C CYS A 403 -0.49 27.41 13.49
N GLU A 404 0.58 27.21 12.73
CA GLU A 404 1.13 28.24 11.83
C GLU A 404 0.45 28.28 10.44
N CYS A 405 -0.67 27.57 10.26
CA CYS A 405 -1.37 27.55 8.99
C CYS A 405 -2.00 28.92 8.67
N PHE A 406 -2.10 29.24 7.37
CA PHE A 406 -2.72 30.48 6.88
C PHE A 406 -4.09 30.77 7.53
N VAL A 407 -4.85 29.72 7.85
CA VAL A 407 -6.17 29.86 8.43
C VAL A 407 -6.11 30.32 9.89
N CYS A 408 -5.26 29.69 10.71
CA CYS A 408 -5.08 30.07 12.11
C CYS A 408 -4.41 31.44 12.26
N GLN A 409 -3.60 31.86 11.29
CA GLN A 409 -2.97 33.18 11.35
C GLN A 409 -3.91 34.34 10.99
N LYS A 410 -5.00 34.09 10.26
CA LYS A 410 -5.81 35.16 9.63
C LYS A 410 -7.29 35.17 10.00
N TYR A 411 -7.84 34.04 10.44
CA TYR A 411 -9.28 33.91 10.66
C TYR A 411 -9.60 33.46 12.08
N SER A 412 -10.58 34.14 12.68
CA SER A 412 -11.13 33.74 13.97
C SER A 412 -12.17 32.64 13.84
N ARG A 413 -12.43 31.93 14.94
CA ARG A 413 -13.52 30.94 15.05
C ARG A 413 -14.88 31.58 14.79
N ALA A 414 -15.09 32.83 15.22
CA ALA A 414 -16.30 33.62 14.93
C ALA A 414 -16.52 33.82 13.44
N TYR A 415 -15.49 34.22 12.71
CA TYR A 415 -15.60 34.39 11.26
C TYR A 415 -15.83 33.05 10.54
N LEU A 416 -15.10 31.99 10.93
CA LEU A 416 -15.30 30.67 10.35
C LEU A 416 -16.72 30.13 10.63
N ARG A 417 -17.25 30.37 11.83
CA ARG A 417 -18.64 30.04 12.17
C ARG A 417 -19.63 30.73 11.25
N LEU A 418 -19.46 32.04 11.02
CA LEU A 418 -20.31 32.82 10.11
C LEU A 418 -20.34 32.19 8.71
N LEU A 419 -19.19 31.78 8.18
CA LEU A 419 -19.10 31.11 6.87
C LEU A 419 -19.77 29.72 6.87
N LEU A 420 -19.73 28.99 8.00
CA LEU A 420 -20.17 27.59 8.08
C LEU A 420 -21.65 27.41 8.47
N LYS A 421 -22.27 28.36 9.16
CA LYS A 421 -23.67 28.28 9.63
C LYS A 421 -24.64 28.63 8.48
N LYS A 422 -24.81 27.69 7.54
CA LYS A 422 -25.91 27.66 6.57
C LYS A 422 -27.26 27.68 7.30
N GLU A 423 -28.19 28.54 6.84
CA GLU A 423 -29.68 28.48 6.90
C GLU A 423 -30.42 29.69 7.48
N GLU A 424 -29.99 30.35 8.56
CA GLU A 424 -30.89 31.34 9.22
C GLU A 424 -30.72 32.80 8.76
N THR A 425 -29.57 33.18 8.17
CA THR A 425 -29.22 34.61 8.09
C THR A 425 -29.22 35.24 6.69
N PHE A 426 -29.00 34.47 5.60
CA PHE A 426 -28.70 35.06 4.28
C PHE A 426 -29.34 34.40 3.03
N GLY A 427 -30.25 33.43 3.17
CA GLY A 427 -30.89 32.77 2.01
C GLY A 427 -29.89 32.21 0.99
N ASP A 428 -30.18 32.33 -0.32
CA ASP A 428 -29.38 31.77 -1.43
C ASP A 428 -27.91 32.26 -1.47
N ALA A 429 -27.62 33.45 -0.93
CA ALA A 429 -26.25 33.98 -0.85
C ALA A 429 -25.36 33.21 0.16
N GLY A 430 -25.97 32.52 1.13
CA GLY A 430 -25.28 31.68 2.10
C GLY A 430 -24.79 30.35 1.54
N GLU A 431 -25.28 29.93 0.37
CA GLU A 431 -24.85 28.67 -0.25
C GLU A 431 -23.43 28.76 -0.82
N ALA A 432 -23.08 29.92 -1.40
CA ALA A 432 -21.75 30.17 -1.98
C ALA A 432 -20.64 30.31 -0.92
N THR A 433 -20.93 30.89 0.25
CA THR A 433 -19.91 31.16 1.29
C THR A 433 -19.59 29.93 2.15
N GLY A 434 -20.52 28.98 2.27
CA GLY A 434 -20.29 27.70 2.95
C GLY A 434 -19.16 26.87 2.32
N GLY A 435 -18.95 26.99 1.00
CA GLY A 435 -17.83 26.39 0.30
C GLY A 435 -16.47 26.93 0.77
N ILE A 436 -16.37 28.25 0.96
CA ILE A 436 -15.16 28.91 1.45
C ILE A 436 -14.87 28.50 2.89
N GLY A 437 -15.89 28.51 3.76
CA GLY A 437 -15.74 28.03 5.14
C GLY A 437 -15.21 26.60 5.19
N ALA A 438 -15.77 25.70 4.38
CA ALA A 438 -15.30 24.32 4.29
C ALA A 438 -13.87 24.20 3.73
N GLN A 439 -13.49 25.02 2.74
CA GLN A 439 -12.13 25.08 2.20
C GLN A 439 -11.12 25.52 3.25
N LEU A 440 -11.40 26.58 4.01
CA LEU A 440 -10.51 27.05 5.08
C LEU A 440 -10.33 25.97 6.16
N VAL A 441 -11.41 25.36 6.62
CA VAL A 441 -11.29 24.26 7.61
C VAL A 441 -10.56 23.05 7.02
N THR A 442 -10.70 22.79 5.72
CA THR A 442 -9.96 21.72 5.04
C THR A 442 -8.47 22.00 5.02
N TYR A 443 -8.05 23.24 4.70
CA TYR A 443 -6.66 23.67 4.75
C TYR A 443 -6.05 23.42 6.15
N HIS A 444 -6.76 23.85 7.20
CA HIS A 444 -6.34 23.62 8.58
C HIS A 444 -6.25 22.12 8.91
N ASN A 445 -7.30 21.34 8.63
CA ASN A 445 -7.33 19.92 8.99
C ASN A 445 -6.24 19.12 8.27
N VAL A 446 -5.99 19.38 6.99
CA VAL A 446 -4.90 18.71 6.25
C VAL A 446 -3.54 19.12 6.83
N THR A 447 -3.35 20.41 7.15
CA THR A 447 -2.12 20.89 7.82
C THR A 447 -1.89 20.16 9.15
N TYR A 448 -2.94 20.02 9.97
CA TYR A 448 -2.85 19.32 11.25
C TYR A 448 -2.40 17.87 11.07
N MET A 449 -3.02 17.13 10.15
CA MET A 449 -2.70 15.71 9.91
C MET A 449 -1.25 15.53 9.47
N LEU A 450 -0.78 16.32 8.50
CA LEU A 450 0.61 16.22 8.00
C LEU A 450 1.63 16.67 9.05
N THR A 451 1.30 17.70 9.84
CA THR A 451 2.16 18.17 10.94
C THR A 451 2.25 17.15 12.07
N LEU A 452 1.15 16.47 12.39
CA LEU A 452 1.14 15.36 13.36
C LEU A 452 2.13 14.27 12.94
N MET A 453 2.05 13.83 11.67
CA MET A 453 2.95 12.82 11.12
C MET A 453 4.42 13.28 11.10
N ARG A 454 4.67 14.56 10.79
CA ARG A 454 6.01 15.16 10.83
C ARG A 454 6.61 15.14 12.24
N ARG A 455 5.85 15.62 13.24
CA ARG A 455 6.27 15.62 14.65
C ARG A 455 6.51 14.20 15.18
N LEU A 456 5.65 13.27 14.77
CA LEU A 456 5.79 11.85 15.10
C LEU A 456 7.11 11.30 14.56
N ARG A 457 7.41 11.53 13.29
CA ARG A 457 8.69 11.15 12.67
C ARG A 457 9.87 11.78 13.37
N GLU A 458 9.82 13.08 13.65
CA GLU A 458 10.89 13.82 14.35
C GLU A 458 11.18 13.22 15.72
N ALA A 459 10.14 12.85 16.48
CA ALA A 459 10.30 12.19 17.77
C ALA A 459 10.96 10.81 17.67
N ILE A 460 10.67 10.02 16.62
CA ILE A 460 11.36 8.75 16.37
C ILE A 460 12.84 9.00 16.04
N LEU A 461 13.15 9.96 15.18
CA LEU A 461 14.52 10.32 14.82
C LEU A 461 15.33 10.83 16.01
N ALA A 462 14.69 11.60 16.90
CA ALA A 462 15.31 12.16 18.10
C ALA A 462 15.40 11.16 19.27
N GLY A 463 14.77 9.99 19.17
CA GLY A 463 14.70 9.02 20.26
C GLY A 463 13.74 9.39 21.39
N THR A 464 12.83 10.34 21.17
CA THR A 464 11.86 10.87 22.15
C THR A 464 10.41 10.47 21.81
N PHE A 465 10.22 9.36 21.09
CA PHE A 465 8.91 8.96 20.60
C PHE A 465 7.92 8.60 21.72
N GLU A 466 8.36 7.93 22.78
CA GLU A 466 7.52 7.62 23.94
C GLU A 466 6.99 8.89 24.62
N GLU A 467 7.86 9.87 24.87
CA GLU A 467 7.49 11.18 25.44
C GLU A 467 6.49 11.93 24.53
N PHE A 468 6.66 11.84 23.21
CA PHE A 468 5.72 12.39 22.25
C PHE A 468 4.34 11.74 22.37
N VAL A 469 4.26 10.42 22.49
CA VAL A 469 3.00 9.69 22.66
C VAL A 469 2.33 10.06 23.98
N GLN A 470 3.07 10.07 25.09
CA GLN A 470 2.56 10.49 26.40
C GLN A 470 1.99 11.91 26.37
N THR A 471 2.73 12.84 25.75
CA THR A 471 2.30 14.24 25.58
C THR A 471 1.03 14.33 24.73
N PHE A 472 0.99 13.60 23.61
CA PHE A 472 -0.18 13.55 22.73
C PHE A 472 -1.42 13.00 23.46
N MET A 473 -1.26 11.90 24.21
CA MET A 473 -2.34 11.29 24.98
C MET A 473 -2.87 12.24 26.05
N LEU A 474 -1.98 12.91 26.79
CA LEU A 474 -2.37 13.91 27.80
C LEU A 474 -3.08 15.12 27.17
N GLN A 475 -2.66 15.57 25.98
CA GLN A 475 -3.33 16.65 25.27
C GLN A 475 -4.74 16.27 24.80
N GLN A 476 -4.93 15.05 24.29
CA GLN A 476 -6.24 14.54 23.86
C GLN A 476 -7.15 14.21 25.06
N PHE A 477 -6.59 13.73 26.16
CA PHE A 477 -7.32 13.32 27.37
C PHE A 477 -6.69 13.93 28.63
N PRO A 478 -6.96 15.21 28.94
CA PRO A 478 -6.33 15.92 30.06
C PRO A 478 -6.63 15.34 31.45
N THR A 479 -7.72 14.59 31.58
CA THR A 479 -8.11 13.90 32.82
C THR A 479 -7.36 12.58 33.04
N ARG A 480 -6.50 12.16 32.08
CA ARG A 480 -5.86 10.84 32.02
C ARG A 480 -6.83 9.66 31.92
N GLU A 481 -8.09 9.92 31.55
CA GLU A 481 -9.08 8.89 31.22
C GLU A 481 -8.86 8.42 29.77
N TYR A 482 -7.80 7.63 29.57
CA TYR A 482 -7.43 7.12 28.25
C TYR A 482 -8.38 5.99 27.79
N PRO A 483 -8.72 5.92 26.49
CA PRO A 483 -9.47 4.78 25.96
C PRO A 483 -8.69 3.47 26.17
N GLN A 484 -9.32 2.47 26.79
CA GLN A 484 -8.65 1.22 27.17
C GLN A 484 -7.93 0.55 26.00
N TRP A 485 -8.56 0.49 24.83
CA TRP A 485 -7.96 -0.10 23.62
C TRP A 485 -6.62 0.58 23.24
N ALA A 486 -6.49 1.88 23.47
CA ALA A 486 -5.28 2.63 23.13
C ALA A 486 -4.18 2.36 24.16
N VAL A 487 -4.55 2.23 25.45
CA VAL A 487 -3.64 1.80 26.52
C VAL A 487 -3.09 0.41 26.22
N ASP A 488 -3.96 -0.54 25.89
CA ASP A 488 -3.57 -1.92 25.61
C ASP A 488 -2.69 -2.03 24.36
N ALA A 489 -3.04 -1.30 23.29
CA ALA A 489 -2.25 -1.25 22.06
C ALA A 489 -0.88 -0.61 22.26
N LEU A 490 -0.77 0.44 23.07
CA LEU A 490 0.51 1.09 23.38
C LEU A 490 1.38 0.23 24.29
N ALA A 491 0.77 -0.51 25.23
CA ALA A 491 1.47 -1.51 26.02
C ALA A 491 2.05 -2.63 25.14
N GLU A 492 1.30 -3.12 24.13
CA GLU A 492 1.82 -4.05 23.11
C GLU A 492 2.99 -3.43 22.32
N ALA A 493 2.95 -2.13 22.06
CA ALA A 493 4.04 -1.38 21.43
C ALA A 493 5.22 -1.06 22.38
N LYS A 494 5.14 -1.49 23.65
CA LYS A 494 6.11 -1.23 24.73
C LYS A 494 6.25 0.25 25.09
N ILE A 495 5.16 1.00 25.08
CA ILE A 495 5.09 2.41 25.48
C ILE A 495 4.26 2.52 26.76
N SER A 496 4.80 3.14 27.81
CA SER A 496 4.05 3.44 29.03
C SER A 496 3.38 4.82 28.96
N LEU A 497 2.23 4.96 29.63
CA LEU A 497 1.46 6.21 29.73
C LEU A 497 1.47 6.82 31.15
N ASP A 498 2.37 6.36 32.03
CA ASP A 498 2.46 6.79 33.44
C ASP A 498 2.74 8.31 33.63
#